data_AF-A0A529HJR3-F1
#
_entry.id   AF-A0A529HJR3-F1
#
_cell.length_a   1.000
_cell.length_b   1.000
_cell.length_c   1.000
_cell.angle_alpha   90.00
_cell.angle_beta   90.00
_cell.angle_gamma   90.00
#
_symmetry.space_group_name_H-M   'P 1'
#
loop_
_entity.id
_entity.type
_entity.pdbx_description
1 polymer ?
#
loop_
_entity_poly.entity_id
_entity_poly.type
_entity_poly.pdbx_seq_one_letter_code
_entity_poly.pdbx_strand_id
1 'polypeptide(L)' 'YMMEDPRNITACTHLLFCAKNLERIGDHVTNIAENAYYVLTGAQLPANRPKQDETAMSAPAA' A
#
# COMPACT_ATOMS: atom_id res chain seq x y z
N TYR A 1 10.26 8.94 -17.69
CA TYR A 1 10.20 7.53 -18.13
C TYR A 1 9.10 7.21 -19.16
N MET A 2 7.80 7.27 -18.86
CA MET A 2 6.73 6.93 -19.84
C MET A 2 6.57 7.97 -20.96
N MET A 3 6.57 9.26 -20.62
CA MET A 3 6.45 10.37 -21.60
C MET A 3 7.80 10.73 -22.26
N GLU A 4 8.90 10.25 -21.69
CA GLU A 4 10.27 10.43 -22.22
C GLU A 4 10.54 9.49 -23.40
N ASP A 5 10.00 8.27 -23.35
CA ASP A 5 10.00 7.31 -24.45
C ASP A 5 8.66 6.59 -24.49
N PRO A 6 7.78 6.90 -25.46
CA PRO A 6 6.45 6.29 -25.58
C PRO A 6 6.45 4.75 -25.65
N ARG A 7 7.58 4.12 -26.01
CA ARG A 7 7.71 2.65 -26.02
C ARG A 7 7.61 2.05 -24.61
N ASN A 8 7.91 2.84 -23.57
CA ASN A 8 7.84 2.40 -22.18
C ASN A 8 6.42 2.40 -21.62
N ILE A 9 5.44 2.98 -22.30
CA ILE A 9 4.07 3.14 -21.78
C ILE A 9 3.47 1.77 -21.42
N THR A 10 3.59 0.77 -22.28
CA THR A 10 3.03 -0.57 -22.03
C THR A 10 3.66 -1.23 -20.82
N ALA A 11 4.99 -1.25 -20.71
CA ALA A 11 5.70 -1.85 -19.59
C ALA A 11 5.36 -1.18 -18.25
N CYS A 12 5.37 0.15 -18.21
CA CYS A 12 4.99 0.90 -17.02
C CYS A 12 3.50 0.71 -16.67
N THR A 13 2.62 0.52 -17.65
CA THR A 13 1.21 0.22 -17.39
C THR A 13 1.03 -1.14 -16.71
N HIS A 14 1.80 -2.16 -17.10
CA HIS A 14 1.80 -3.45 -16.38
C HIS A 14 2.25 -3.28 -14.92
N LEU A 15 3.30 -2.49 -14.68
CA LEU A 15 3.74 -2.19 -13.31
C LEU A 15 2.67 -1.45 -12.51
N LEU A 16 1.93 -0.52 -13.12
CA LEU A 16 0.80 0.15 -12.47
C LEU A 16 -0.31 -0.85 -12.10
N PHE A 17 -0.60 -1.82 -12.96
CA PHE A 17 -1.53 -2.90 -12.62
C PHE A 17 -1.01 -3.76 -11.47
N CYS A 18 0.28 -4.11 -11.45
CA CYS A 18 0.87 -4.83 -10.32
C CYS A 18 0.70 -4.03 -9.02
N ALA A 19 1.06 -2.73 -9.03
CA ALA A 19 0.91 -1.86 -7.87
C ALA A 19 -0.55 -1.75 -7.39
N LYS A 20 -1.50 -1.62 -8.33
CA LYS A 20 -2.93 -1.62 -8.01
C LYS A 20 -3.37 -2.92 -7.34
N ASN A 21 -2.94 -4.07 -7.83
CA ASN A 21 -3.29 -5.35 -7.21
C ASN A 21 -2.71 -5.48 -5.81
N LEU A 22 -1.47 -5.00 -5.59
CA LEU A 22 -0.87 -4.97 -4.26
C LEU A 22 -1.66 -4.07 -3.29
N GLU A 23 -2.11 -2.91 -3.75
CA GLU A 23 -2.95 -2.01 -2.95
C GLU A 23 -4.28 -2.68 -2.56
N ARG A 24 -4.96 -3.34 -3.50
CA ARG A 24 -6.19 -4.12 -3.21
C ARG A 24 -5.94 -5.24 -2.18
N ILE A 25 -4.82 -5.94 -2.28
CA ILE A 25 -4.45 -6.98 -1.31
C ILE A 25 -4.25 -6.34 0.08
N GLY A 26 -3.58 -5.19 0.16
CA GLY A 26 -3.37 -4.46 1.41
C GLY A 26 -4.69 -4.04 2.08
N ASP A 27 -5.66 -3.56 1.30
CA ASP A 27 -7.01 -3.23 1.79
C ASP A 27 -7.73 -4.48 2.34
N HIS A 28 -7.64 -5.61 1.64
CA HIS A 28 -8.25 -6.86 2.12
C HIS A 28 -7.62 -7.36 3.41
N VAL A 29 -6.29 -7.34 3.51
CA VAL A 29 -5.57 -7.73 4.73
C VAL A 29 -5.99 -6.85 5.90
N THR A 30 -6.08 -5.55 5.67
CA THR A 30 -6.57 -4.58 6.65
C THR A 30 -7.98 -4.94 7.15
N ASN A 31 -8.92 -5.17 6.23
CA ASN A 31 -10.31 -5.48 6.60
C ASN A 31 -10.40 -6.79 7.41
N ILE A 32 -9.60 -7.80 7.05
CA ILE A 32 -9.52 -9.07 7.80
C ILE A 32 -8.98 -8.83 9.20
N ALA A 33 -7.90 -8.05 9.35
CA ALA A 33 -7.29 -7.74 10.63
C ALA A 33 -8.25 -6.95 11.54
N GLU A 34 -8.95 -5.94 10.99
CA GLU A 34 -9.96 -5.16 11.71
C GLU A 34 -11.12 -6.05 12.19
N ASN A 35 -11.62 -6.94 11.34
CA ASN A 35 -12.67 -7.90 11.70
C ASN A 35 -12.20 -8.88 12.79
N ALA A 36 -10.99 -9.44 12.66
CA ALA A 36 -10.42 -10.34 13.65
C ALA A 36 -10.26 -9.65 15.02
N TYR A 37 -9.80 -8.41 15.04
CA TYR A 37 -9.69 -7.60 16.24
C TYR A 37 -11.06 -7.36 16.89
N TYR A 38 -12.07 -7.02 16.09
CA TYR A 38 -13.44 -6.81 16.58
C TYR A 38 -14.02 -8.09 17.20
N VAL A 39 -13.82 -9.25 16.56
CA VAL A 39 -14.28 -10.55 17.09
C VAL A 39 -13.65 -10.87 18.44
N LEU A 40 -12.37 -10.52 18.65
CA LEU A 40 -11.65 -10.80 19.90
C LEU A 40 -11.96 -9.82 21.03
N THR A 41 -12.14 -8.54 20.72
CA THR A 41 -12.21 -7.46 21.72
C THR A 41 -13.61 -6.88 21.91
N GLY A 42 -14.50 -7.07 20.93
CA GLY A 42 -15.81 -6.41 20.85
C GLY A 42 -15.74 -4.91 20.52
N ALA A 43 -14.55 -4.37 20.23
CA ALA A 43 -14.33 -2.97 19.95
C ALA A 43 -13.79 -2.74 18.53
N GLN A 44 -14.13 -1.62 17.91
CA GLN A 44 -13.57 -1.22 16.62
C GLN A 44 -12.21 -0.53 16.79
N LEU A 45 -11.30 -0.75 15.84
CA LEU A 45 -10.05 0.00 15.77
C LEU A 45 -10.32 1.47 15.42
N PRO A 46 -9.54 2.42 15.94
CA PRO A 46 -9.69 3.83 15.63
C PRO A 46 -9.44 4.10 14.13
N ALA A 47 -10.28 4.94 13.52
CA ALA A 47 -10.21 5.26 12.10
C ALA A 47 -8.90 5.94 11.69
N ASN A 48 -8.24 6.64 12.62
CA ASN A 48 -6.95 7.24 12.38
C ASN A 48 -5.83 6.20 12.59
N ARG A 49 -5.40 5.57 11.50
CA ARG A 49 -4.20 4.72 11.49
C ARG A 49 -2.98 5.59 11.16
N PRO A 50 -2.04 5.79 12.10
CA PRO A 50 -0.85 6.58 11.82
C PRO A 50 -0.07 5.91 10.69
N LYS A 51 0.19 6.64 9.61
CA LYS A 51 1.04 6.17 8.52
C LYS A 51 2.46 6.00 9.07
N GLN A 52 2.94 4.76 9.14
CA GLN A 52 4.35 4.48 9.33
C GLN A 52 5.01 4.50 7.95
N ASP A 53 5.23 5.70 7.42
CA ASP A 53 6.05 5.86 6.22
C ASP A 53 7.52 5.92 6.61
N GLU A 54 8.17 4.76 6.64
CA GLU A 54 9.62 4.65 6.90
C GLU A 54 10.44 4.94 5.64
N THR A 55 9.81 5.10 4.46
CA THR A 55 10.52 5.34 3.19
C THR A 55 11.08 6.75 3.08
N ALA A 56 10.46 7.70 3.78
CA ALA A 56 10.97 9.07 3.92
C ALA A 56 12.24 9.16 4.78
N MET A 57 12.57 8.11 5.56
CA MET A 57 13.73 8.04 6.45
C MET A 57 14.87 7.24 5.80
N SER A 58 15.18 7.49 4.53
CA SER A 58 16.53 7.22 4.03
C SER A 58 17.44 8.37 4.49
N ALA A 59 17.83 8.36 5.76
CA ALA A 59 18.96 9.16 6.18
C ALA A 59 20.21 8.67 5.41
N PRO A 60 21.01 9.57 4.80
CA PRO A 60 22.28 9.17 4.25
C PRO A 60 23.21 8.89 5.43
N ALA A 61 23.82 7.71 5.49
CA ALA A 61 24.84 7.44 6.49
C ALA A 61 25.91 6.46 5.97
N ALA A 62 27.08 7.05 5.72
CA ALA A 62 28.40 6.51 5.34
C ALA A 62 28.60 6.14 3.86
#